data_AF-A0A4U9D6K6-F1
#
_entry.id   AF-A0A4U9D6K6-F1
#
_cell.length_a   1.000
_cell.length_b   1.000
_cell.length_c   1.000
_cell.angle_alpha   90.00
_cell.angle_beta   90.00
_cell.angle_gamma   90.00
#
_symmetry.space_group_name_H-M   'P 1'
#
loop_
_entity.id
_entity.type
_entity.pdbx_description
1 polymer ?
#
loop_
_entity_poly.entity_id
_entity_poly.type
_entity_poly.pdbx_seq_one_letter_code
_entity_poly.pdbx_strand_id
1 'polypeptide(L)' 'MLEAGMVEKKSAGSASLWMRETVEAIDKQFGDGYAREHPKLVAGFMQAAAIDQAGMYIRSLVETLDLWPDSLA' A
#
# COMPACT_ATOMS: atom_id res chain seq x y z
N MET A 1 -3.85 -8.69 22.32
CA MET A 1 -4.53 -7.67 21.50
C MET A 1 -3.51 -6.63 21.09
N LEU A 2 -3.10 -6.60 19.82
CA LEU A 2 -2.40 -5.43 19.28
C LEU A 2 -3.43 -4.31 19.21
N GLU A 3 -3.24 -3.26 20.00
CA GLU A 3 -4.23 -2.19 20.12
C GLU A 3 -4.50 -1.55 18.75
N ALA A 4 -5.77 -1.45 18.39
CA ALA A 4 -6.21 -0.91 17.10
C ALA A 4 -5.58 0.47 16.79
N GLY A 5 -5.37 1.32 17.81
CA GLY A 5 -4.73 2.62 17.64
C GLY A 5 -3.24 2.56 17.23
N MET A 6 -2.55 1.46 17.50
CA MET A 6 -1.16 1.24 17.07
C MET A 6 -1.08 0.83 15.59
N VAL A 7 -2.08 0.09 15.11
CA VAL A 7 -2.25 -0.27 13.70
C VAL A 7 -2.66 0.96 12.88
N GLU A 8 -3.56 1.77 13.40
CA GLU A 8 -4.07 2.98 12.73
C GLU A 8 -2.97 4.05 12.55
N LYS A 9 -2.15 4.28 13.58
CA LYS A 9 -0.97 5.17 13.49
C LYS A 9 0.06 4.70 12.47
N LYS A 10 0.31 3.38 12.37
CA LYS A 10 1.19 2.83 11.33
C LYS A 10 0.59 3.01 9.93
N SER A 11 -0.71 2.76 9.79
CA SER A 11 -1.43 2.89 8.51
C SER A 11 -1.41 4.31 7.96
N ALA A 12 -1.63 5.32 8.81
CA ALA A 12 -1.57 6.73 8.39
C ALA A 12 -0.15 7.15 7.96
N GLY A 13 0.88 6.65 8.66
CA GLY A 13 2.28 6.84 8.29
C GLY A 13 2.63 6.23 6.92
N SER A 14 2.16 5.00 6.67
CA SER A 14 2.33 4.31 5.38
C SER A 14 1.61 5.03 4.23
N ALA A 15 0.38 5.48 4.43
CA ALA A 15 -0.36 6.21 3.41
C ALA A 15 0.31 7.55 3.03
N SER A 16 0.86 8.25 4.02
CA SER A 16 1.56 9.53 3.78
C SER A 16 2.88 9.34 3.03
N LEU A 17 3.59 8.24 3.28
CA LEU A 17 4.78 7.85 2.52
C LEU A 17 4.42 7.56 1.07
N TRP A 18 3.44 6.67 0.83
CA TRP A 18 3.05 6.32 -0.54
C TRP A 18 2.50 7.49 -1.33
N MET A 19 1.83 8.43 -0.67
CA MET A 19 1.34 9.64 -1.35
C MET A 19 2.50 10.45 -1.92
N ARG A 20 3.58 10.60 -1.16
CA ARG A 20 4.79 11.29 -1.64
C ARG A 20 5.46 10.50 -2.77
N GLU A 21 5.65 9.19 -2.60
CA GLU A 21 6.25 8.34 -3.64
C GLU A 21 5.42 8.31 -4.93
N THR A 22 4.09 8.33 -4.81
CA THR A 22 3.16 8.40 -5.93
C THR A 22 3.32 9.71 -6.70
N VAL A 23 3.37 10.84 -5.97
CA VAL A 23 3.60 12.16 -6.58
C VAL A 23 4.94 12.19 -7.30
N GLU A 24 6.02 11.72 -6.65
CA GLU A 24 7.35 11.66 -7.23
C GLU A 24 7.40 10.76 -8.48
N ALA A 25 6.74 9.60 -8.45
CA ALA A 25 6.68 8.67 -9.58
C ALA A 25 5.90 9.26 -10.77
N ILE A 26 4.77 9.93 -10.51
CA ILE A 26 3.98 10.59 -11.54
C ILE A 26 4.75 11.75 -12.17
N ASP A 27 5.34 12.63 -11.36
CA ASP A 27 6.11 13.77 -11.86
C ASP A 27 7.34 13.30 -12.66
N LYS A 28 8.03 12.24 -12.20
CA LYS A 28 9.15 11.64 -12.94
C LYS A 28 8.74 11.10 -14.31
N GLN A 29 7.52 10.55 -14.42
CA GLN A 29 7.03 9.91 -15.65
C GLN A 29 6.44 10.90 -16.64
N PHE A 30 5.76 11.94 -16.16
CA PHE A 30 4.94 12.84 -16.99
C PHE A 30 5.42 14.30 -16.99
N GLY A 31 6.40 14.64 -16.14
CA GLY A 31 6.97 15.97 -16.01
C GLY A 31 6.65 16.62 -14.66
N ASP A 32 7.51 17.53 -14.23
CA ASP A 32 7.41 18.22 -12.94
C ASP A 32 6.06 18.92 -12.78
N GLY A 33 5.36 18.64 -11.68
CA GLY A 33 4.07 19.26 -11.35
C GLY A 33 2.85 18.60 -11.98
N TYR A 34 3.01 17.58 -12.84
CA TYR A 34 1.90 16.86 -13.45
C TYR A 34 0.97 16.23 -12.39
N ALA A 35 1.52 15.67 -11.31
CA ALA A 35 0.73 15.12 -10.21
C ALA A 35 -0.15 16.17 -9.53
N ARG A 36 0.31 17.43 -9.44
CA ARG A 36 -0.43 18.55 -8.85
C ARG A 36 -1.62 18.95 -9.72
N GLU A 37 -1.44 18.92 -11.04
CA GLU A 37 -2.51 19.23 -12.01
C GLU A 37 -3.53 18.09 -12.13
N HIS A 38 -3.11 16.86 -11.80
CA HIS A 38 -3.90 15.64 -11.94
C HIS A 38 -4.10 14.89 -10.60
N PRO A 39 -4.74 15.48 -9.57
CA PRO A 39 -4.89 14.85 -8.25
C PRO A 39 -5.73 13.56 -8.27
N LYS A 40 -6.61 13.40 -9.27
CA LYS A 40 -7.37 12.14 -9.47
C LYS A 40 -6.47 10.98 -9.90
N LEU A 41 -5.41 11.27 -10.68
CA LEU A 41 -4.42 10.26 -11.06
C LEU A 41 -3.65 9.78 -9.83
N VAL A 42 -3.24 10.71 -8.96
CA VAL A 42 -2.59 10.41 -7.67
C VAL A 42 -3.49 9.51 -6.81
N ALA A 43 -4.77 9.86 -6.67
CA ALA A 43 -5.73 9.06 -5.90
C ALA A 43 -5.92 7.63 -6.47
N GLY A 44 -6.06 7.52 -7.80
CA GLY A 44 -6.19 6.23 -8.47
C GLY A 44 -4.94 5.36 -8.32
N PHE A 45 -3.75 5.96 -8.44
CA PHE A 45 -2.49 5.27 -8.23
C PHE A 45 -2.35 4.78 -6.78
N MET A 46 -2.65 5.63 -5.79
CA MET A 46 -2.65 5.28 -4.38
C MET A 46 -3.57 4.09 -4.07
N GLN A 47 -4.77 4.08 -4.68
CA GLN A 47 -5.70 2.98 -4.51
C GLN A 47 -5.18 1.67 -5.13
N ALA A 48 -4.57 1.74 -6.32
CA ALA A 48 -3.95 0.59 -6.96
C ALA A 48 -2.79 0.02 -6.11
N ALA A 49 -1.93 0.89 -5.56
CA ALA A 49 -0.82 0.51 -4.69
C ALA A 49 -1.30 -0.17 -3.39
N ALA A 50 -2.37 0.35 -2.77
CA ALA A 50 -2.95 -0.25 -1.58
C ALA A 50 -3.54 -1.65 -1.86
N ILE A 51 -4.18 -1.84 -3.02
CA ILE A 51 -4.72 -3.16 -3.43
C ILE A 51 -3.57 -4.14 -3.68
N ASP A 52 -2.51 -3.73 -4.37
CA ASP A 52 -1.34 -4.57 -4.62
C ASP A 52 -0.70 -5.05 -3.31
N GLN A 53 -0.49 -4.13 -2.36
CA GLN A 53 0.07 -4.46 -1.06
C GLN A 53 -0.84 -5.44 -0.28
N ALA A 54 -2.16 -5.24 -0.32
CA ALA A 54 -3.11 -6.19 0.29
C ALA A 54 -2.99 -7.58 -0.36
N GLY A 55 -2.85 -7.65 -1.68
CA GLY A 55 -2.61 -8.88 -2.41
C GLY A 55 -1.31 -9.58 -2.00
N MET A 56 -0.23 -8.83 -1.80
CA MET A 56 1.05 -9.35 -1.31
C MET A 56 0.96 -9.90 0.11
N TYR A 57 0.23 -9.23 1.02
CA TYR A 57 -0.02 -9.77 2.35
C TYR A 57 -0.80 -11.08 2.32
N ILE A 58 -1.88 -11.15 1.52
CA ILE A 58 -2.66 -12.38 1.37
C ILE A 58 -1.79 -13.51 0.83
N ARG A 59 -1.00 -13.24 -0.21
CA ARG A 59 -0.07 -14.22 -0.77
C ARG A 59 0.93 -14.73 0.29
N SER A 60 1.52 -13.84 1.06
CA SER A 60 2.48 -14.20 2.11
C SER A 60 1.84 -15.08 3.20
N LEU A 61 0.59 -14.80 3.58
CA LEU A 61 -0.16 -15.63 4.52
C LEU A 61 -0.42 -17.03 3.94
N VAL A 62 -0.82 -17.13 2.67
CA VAL A 62 -1.05 -18.42 1.99
C VAL A 62 0.25 -19.24 1.93
N GLU A 63 1.36 -18.61 1.49
CA GLU A 63 2.67 -19.27 1.45
C GLU A 63 3.10 -19.76 2.85
N THR A 64 2.78 -19.01 3.90
CA THR A 64 3.07 -19.40 5.28
C THR A 64 2.24 -20.61 5.73
N LEU A 65 0.96 -20.69 5.33
CA LEU A 65 0.08 -21.82 5.64
C LEU A 65 0.51 -23.08 4.88
N ASP A 66 0.88 -22.96 3.61
CA ASP A 66 1.38 -24.09 2.80
C ASP A 66 2.66 -24.69 3.38
N LEU A 67 3.49 -23.88 4.03
CA LEU A 67 4.70 -24.32 4.72
C LEU A 67 4.42 -25.04 6.06
N TRP A 68 3.19 -25.01 6.57
CA TRP A 68 2.80 -25.64 7.84
C TRP A 68 1.43 -26.34 7.73
N PRO A 69 1.34 -27.48 7.02
CA PRO A 69 0.07 -28.14 6.71
C PRO A 69 -0.73 -28.61 7.94
N ASP A 70 -0.05 -28.90 9.06
CA ASP A 70 -0.70 -29.31 10.33
C ASP A 70 -1.17 -28.12 11.20
N SER A 71 -0.98 -26.86 10.77
CA SER A 71 -1.34 -25.67 11.58
C SER A 71 -2.84 -25.39 11.67
N LEU A 72 -3.65 -26.10 10.88
CA LEU A 72 -5.11 -25.98 10.84
C LEU A 72 -5.84 -27.17 11.50
N ALA A 73 -5.11 -28.11 12.11
CA ALA A 73 -5.65 -29.22 12.91
C ALA A 73 -5.68 -28.87 14.41
#